data_AF-A0A958WSS7-F1
#
_entry.id   AF-A0A958WSS7-F1
#
_cell.length_a   1.000
_cell.length_b   1.000
_cell.length_c   1.000
_cell.angle_alpha   90.00
_cell.angle_beta   90.00
_cell.angle_gamma   90.00
#
_symmetry.space_group_name_H-M   'P 1'
#
loop_
_entity.id
_entity.type
_entity.pdbx_description
1 polymer ?
#
loop_
_entity_poly.entity_id
_entity_poly.type
_entity_poly.pdbx_seq_one_letter_code
_entity_poly.pdbx_strand_id
1 'polypeptide(L)'
;MKKLFYTFLFSAVLFAPAAFCQTDPLPRGFSPEELLWLSQNKSVPGAAAFGITDPPSLPVRAMAEWEEMQAMVITWRSYKPILAQIVQAAKEEVRVVIVNSNLATCQSELTNFGVDWQSGNVEFLQAPSNSVWIRDYGANPIYLNGVDSLALVDWIYNRPRPLDDIIPDAVGDYFGLPVYSTTVAPYDLTHPGGNNFSDGMGTNFSSKLILDENGPL
;
A
#
# COMPACT_ATOMS: atom_id res chain seq x y z
N MET A 1 -41.53 -31.88 -14.30
CA MET A 1 -40.06 -31.76 -14.15
C MET A 1 -39.44 -30.50 -14.77
N LYS A 2 -39.96 -29.96 -15.90
CA LYS A 2 -39.41 -28.71 -16.49
C LYS A 2 -39.73 -27.42 -15.72
N LYS A 3 -40.82 -27.35 -14.94
CA LYS A 3 -41.19 -26.16 -14.15
C LYS A 3 -40.39 -25.96 -12.86
N LEU A 4 -39.69 -27.00 -12.37
CA LEU A 4 -38.89 -26.93 -11.13
C LEU A 4 -37.45 -26.42 -11.40
N PHE A 5 -37.01 -26.46 -12.66
CA PHE A 5 -35.67 -26.02 -13.08
C PHE A 5 -35.58 -24.50 -13.23
N TYR A 6 -36.69 -23.84 -13.61
CA TYR A 6 -36.74 -22.38 -13.74
C TYR A 6 -36.77 -21.65 -12.39
N THR A 7 -37.33 -22.27 -11.35
CA THR A 7 -37.36 -21.68 -9.99
C THR A 7 -35.97 -21.66 -9.35
N PHE A 8 -35.12 -22.63 -9.67
CA PHE A 8 -33.75 -22.68 -9.17
C PHE A 8 -32.82 -21.65 -9.84
N LEU A 9 -33.06 -21.33 -11.13
CA LEU A 9 -32.32 -20.28 -11.84
C LEU A 9 -32.69 -18.85 -11.40
N PHE A 10 -33.89 -18.63 -10.86
CA PHE A 10 -34.31 -17.31 -10.39
C PHE A 10 -33.85 -17.00 -8.95
N SER A 11 -33.47 -18.03 -8.19
CA SER A 11 -33.01 -17.89 -6.80
C SER A 11 -31.50 -17.63 -6.69
N ALA A 12 -30.74 -17.93 -7.75
CA ALA A 12 -29.29 -17.75 -7.79
C ALA A 12 -28.83 -16.30 -8.03
N VAL A 13 -29.76 -15.36 -8.28
CA VAL A 13 -29.42 -13.95 -8.56
C VAL A 13 -29.43 -13.07 -7.29
N LEU A 14 -29.91 -13.57 -6.15
CA LEU A 14 -30.10 -12.76 -4.92
C LEU A 14 -28.95 -12.83 -3.90
N PHE A 15 -27.85 -13.52 -4.20
CA PHE A 15 -26.64 -13.55 -3.38
C PHE A 15 -25.38 -13.20 -4.18
N ALA A 16 -25.47 -12.22 -5.08
CA ALA A 16 -24.26 -11.50 -5.45
C ALA A 16 -23.85 -10.69 -4.21
N PRO A 17 -22.69 -10.95 -3.58
CA PRO A 17 -22.13 -9.94 -2.68
C PRO A 17 -22.07 -8.64 -3.47
N ALA A 18 -22.53 -7.54 -2.87
CA ALA A 18 -22.32 -6.23 -3.46
C ALA A 18 -20.81 -6.05 -3.57
N ALA A 19 -20.25 -6.37 -4.73
CA ALA A 19 -18.92 -5.97 -5.09
C ALA A 19 -18.99 -4.46 -5.13
N PHE A 20 -18.51 -3.81 -4.06
CA PHE A 20 -18.25 -2.38 -4.07
C PHE A 20 -17.15 -2.16 -5.11
N CYS A 21 -17.56 -1.95 -6.36
CA CYS A 21 -16.68 -1.51 -7.41
C CYS A 21 -16.32 -0.06 -7.07
N GLN A 22 -15.20 0.13 -6.39
CA GLN A 22 -14.59 1.44 -6.24
C GLN A 22 -14.31 1.98 -7.64
N THR A 23 -14.68 3.24 -7.88
CA THR A 23 -14.35 3.93 -9.13
C THR A 23 -12.84 4.14 -9.18
N ASP A 24 -12.18 3.53 -10.16
CA ASP A 24 -10.74 3.70 -10.44
C ASP A 24 -10.58 4.82 -11.49
N PRO A 25 -9.78 5.88 -11.27
CA PRO A 25 -8.88 6.11 -10.14
C PRO A 25 -9.55 6.55 -8.83
N LEU A 26 -9.14 5.93 -7.72
CA LEU A 26 -9.41 6.46 -6.39
C LEU A 26 -8.61 7.75 -6.16
N PRO A 27 -9.23 8.81 -5.58
CA PRO A 27 -8.52 10.04 -5.28
C PRO A 27 -7.50 9.81 -4.16
N ARG A 28 -6.54 10.75 -4.02
CA ARG A 28 -5.62 10.76 -2.87
C ARG A 28 -6.36 10.92 -1.53
N GLY A 29 -7.38 11.76 -1.52
CA GLY A 29 -8.32 11.91 -0.39
C GLY A 29 -9.35 10.79 -0.35
N PHE A 30 -10.40 10.97 0.45
CA PHE A 30 -11.57 10.10 0.39
C PHE A 30 -12.37 10.33 -0.89
N SER A 31 -12.89 9.26 -1.49
CA SER A 31 -13.95 9.34 -2.50
C SER A 31 -15.30 9.65 -1.84
N PRO A 32 -16.30 10.15 -2.61
CA PRO A 32 -17.67 10.32 -2.10
C PRO A 32 -18.26 9.03 -1.51
N GLU A 33 -17.96 7.89 -2.14
CA GLU A 33 -18.40 6.56 -1.69
C GLU A 33 -17.71 6.15 -0.38
N GLU A 34 -16.42 6.44 -0.24
CA GLU A 34 -15.66 6.19 0.99
C GLU A 34 -16.19 7.04 2.15
N LEU A 35 -16.53 8.32 1.91
CA LEU A 35 -17.18 9.19 2.91
C LEU A 35 -18.56 8.68 3.30
N LEU A 36 -19.35 8.24 2.33
CA LEU A 36 -20.67 7.65 2.59
C LEU A 36 -20.54 6.39 3.44
N TRP A 37 -19.59 5.50 3.10
CA TRP A 37 -19.31 4.30 3.87
C TRP A 37 -18.86 4.62 5.30
N LEU A 38 -17.97 5.61 5.49
CA LEU A 38 -17.52 6.04 6.82
C LEU A 38 -18.67 6.59 7.67
N SER A 39 -19.59 7.34 7.07
CA SER A 39 -20.77 7.84 7.79
C SER A 39 -21.66 6.72 8.36
N GLN A 40 -21.60 5.54 7.74
CA GLN A 40 -22.40 4.36 8.12
C GLN A 40 -21.65 3.40 9.06
N ASN A 41 -20.33 3.26 8.88
CA ASN A 41 -19.50 2.25 9.55
C ASN A 41 -18.63 2.84 10.68
N LYS A 42 -18.65 4.16 10.87
CA LYS A 42 -18.05 4.93 11.99
C LYS A 42 -16.54 4.81 12.19
N SER A 43 -15.85 3.93 11.47
CA SER A 43 -14.41 3.74 11.56
C SER A 43 -13.87 3.33 10.19
N VAL A 44 -12.67 3.80 9.87
CA VAL A 44 -11.85 3.15 8.83
C VAL A 44 -11.69 1.70 9.28
N PRO A 45 -11.80 0.67 8.41
CA PRO A 45 -11.46 -0.68 8.79
C PRO A 45 -10.01 -0.66 9.27
N GLY A 46 -9.82 -0.70 10.59
CA GLY A 46 -8.52 -0.87 11.20
C GLY A 46 -8.10 -2.30 10.93
N ALA A 47 -7.07 -2.44 10.10
CA ALA A 47 -6.06 -3.48 10.10
C ALA A 47 -6.39 -4.69 10.98
N ALA A 48 -6.63 -5.85 10.35
CA ALA A 48 -6.27 -7.06 11.07
C ALA A 48 -4.79 -6.91 11.47
N ALA A 49 -4.42 -7.28 12.69
CA ALA A 49 -3.04 -7.18 13.13
C ALA A 49 -2.18 -8.05 12.21
N PHE A 50 -1.29 -7.41 11.46
CA PHE A 50 -0.31 -8.05 10.58
C PHE A 50 1.09 -7.50 10.90
N GLY A 51 2.13 -8.25 10.55
CA GLY A 51 3.51 -7.94 10.94
C GLY A 51 3.81 -8.14 12.44
N ILE A 52 4.94 -7.59 12.88
CA ILE A 52 5.43 -7.62 14.26
C ILE A 52 4.82 -6.43 15.01
N THR A 53 3.98 -6.71 16.00
CA THR A 53 3.27 -5.65 16.74
C THR A 53 4.03 -5.13 17.97
N ASP A 54 5.01 -5.89 18.45
CA ASP A 54 5.91 -5.42 19.51
C ASP A 54 6.97 -4.48 18.89
N PRO A 55 7.23 -3.31 19.48
CA PRO A 55 8.23 -2.39 18.95
C PRO A 55 9.63 -3.04 18.97
N PRO A 56 10.54 -2.60 18.06
CA PRO A 56 11.91 -3.09 18.08
C PRO A 56 12.58 -2.89 19.44
N SER A 57 13.32 -3.91 19.90
CA SER A 57 14.10 -3.83 21.15
C SER A 57 15.39 -3.04 21.01
N LEU A 58 15.83 -2.80 19.77
CA LEU A 58 17.02 -2.02 19.43
C LEU A 58 16.66 -0.57 19.12
N PRO A 59 17.59 0.38 19.28
CA PRO A 59 17.39 1.77 18.85
C PRO A 59 17.00 1.84 17.37
N VAL A 60 15.99 2.66 17.06
CA VAL A 60 15.45 2.82 15.71
C VAL A 60 15.89 4.16 15.12
N ARG A 61 16.25 4.16 13.84
CA ARG A 61 16.51 5.36 13.04
C ARG A 61 15.66 5.32 11.78
N ALA A 62 14.80 6.31 11.58
CA ALA A 62 14.10 6.47 10.31
C ALA A 62 15.10 6.85 9.21
N MET A 63 14.95 6.26 8.02
CA MET A 63 15.78 6.58 6.86
C MET A 63 15.29 7.90 6.23
N ALA A 64 16.23 8.76 5.80
CA ALA A 64 15.90 9.92 4.96
C ALA A 64 15.73 9.51 3.49
N GLU A 65 14.87 10.22 2.74
CA GLU A 65 14.59 9.88 1.34
C GLU A 65 15.80 10.07 0.40
N TRP A 66 16.80 10.86 0.80
CA TRP A 66 18.04 11.09 0.04
C TRP A 66 19.16 10.11 0.38
N GLU A 67 18.93 9.14 1.27
CA GLU A 67 19.88 8.06 1.50
C GLU A 67 19.89 7.08 0.32
N GLU A 68 20.92 6.24 0.25
CA GLU A 68 21.08 5.27 -0.83
C GLU A 68 19.89 4.29 -0.88
N MET A 69 19.24 4.20 -2.05
CA MET A 69 18.07 3.35 -2.26
C MET A 69 18.44 2.05 -2.96
N GLN A 70 18.02 0.93 -2.38
CA GLN A 70 18.19 -0.40 -2.95
C GLN A 70 17.02 -0.83 -3.87
N ALA A 71 15.86 -0.22 -3.72
CA ALA A 71 14.70 -0.45 -4.56
C ALA A 71 13.71 0.73 -4.49
N MET A 72 12.95 0.93 -5.57
CA MET A 72 11.75 1.74 -5.61
C MET A 72 10.55 0.81 -5.85
N VAL A 73 9.52 0.91 -5.02
CA VAL A 73 8.29 0.12 -5.16
C VAL A 73 7.19 1.00 -5.75
N ILE A 74 6.48 0.51 -6.77
CA ILE A 74 5.32 1.19 -7.36
C ILE A 74 4.12 0.26 -7.44
N THR A 75 2.91 0.81 -7.43
CA THR A 75 1.68 0.04 -7.69
C THR A 75 1.14 0.30 -9.08
N TRP A 76 1.09 -0.75 -9.90
CA TRP A 76 0.60 -0.72 -11.27
C TRP A 76 -0.93 -0.78 -11.33
N ARG A 77 -1.58 0.38 -11.20
CA ARG A 77 -3.05 0.50 -11.16
C ARG A 77 -3.59 1.61 -12.06
N SER A 78 -3.64 2.85 -11.59
CA SER A 78 -4.13 4.01 -12.36
C SER A 78 -2.94 4.86 -12.87
N TYR A 79 -3.20 5.79 -13.78
CA TYR A 79 -2.16 6.67 -14.38
C TYR A 79 -0.99 5.92 -15.05
N LYS A 80 -1.27 4.72 -15.61
CA LYS A 80 -0.25 3.83 -16.20
C LYS A 80 0.71 4.47 -17.21
N PRO A 81 0.29 5.41 -18.09
CA PRO A 81 1.24 6.09 -18.98
C PRO A 81 2.33 6.87 -18.23
N ILE A 82 1.99 7.48 -17.09
CA ILE A 82 2.95 8.20 -16.24
C ILE A 82 3.81 7.19 -15.47
N LEU A 83 3.20 6.14 -14.91
CA LEU A 83 3.95 5.08 -14.24
C LEU A 83 4.96 4.42 -15.18
N ALA A 84 4.61 4.20 -16.45
CA ALA A 84 5.52 3.67 -17.45
C ALA A 84 6.76 4.56 -17.63
N GLN A 85 6.59 5.88 -17.69
CA GLN A 85 7.70 6.82 -17.79
C GLN A 85 8.56 6.81 -16.52
N ILE A 86 7.95 6.71 -15.34
CA ILE A 86 8.66 6.56 -14.07
C ILE A 86 9.48 5.27 -14.06
N VAL A 87 8.89 4.13 -14.45
CA VAL A 87 9.60 2.85 -14.53
C VAL A 87 10.76 2.95 -15.49
N GLN A 88 10.53 3.48 -16.69
CA GLN A 88 11.56 3.60 -17.74
C GLN A 88 12.75 4.45 -17.31
N ALA A 89 12.53 5.52 -16.53
CA ALA A 89 13.60 6.34 -16.00
C ALA A 89 14.30 5.68 -14.80
N ALA A 90 13.52 5.17 -13.84
CA ALA A 90 14.06 4.66 -12.59
C ALA A 90 14.83 3.33 -12.75
N LYS A 91 14.45 2.47 -13.71
CA LYS A 91 15.11 1.17 -13.93
C LYS A 91 16.60 1.29 -14.28
N GLU A 92 17.05 2.45 -14.75
CA GLU A 92 18.46 2.73 -15.08
C GLU A 92 19.29 3.06 -13.83
N GLU A 93 18.65 3.50 -12.74
CA GLU A 93 19.30 4.00 -11.52
C GLU A 93 19.11 3.07 -10.33
N VAL A 94 17.96 2.38 -10.25
CA VAL A 94 17.58 1.56 -9.10
C VAL A 94 16.69 0.39 -9.54
N ARG A 95 16.65 -0.64 -8.70
CA ARG A 95 15.67 -1.72 -8.83
C ARG A 95 14.24 -1.20 -8.66
N VAL A 96 13.36 -1.50 -9.61
CA VAL A 96 11.96 -1.11 -9.59
C VAL A 96 11.11 -2.36 -9.37
N VAL A 97 10.43 -2.43 -8.23
CA VAL A 97 9.48 -3.50 -7.92
C VAL A 97 8.07 -3.03 -8.22
N ILE A 98 7.39 -3.71 -9.15
CA ILE A 98 6.07 -3.35 -9.62
C ILE A 98 5.01 -4.25 -8.97
N VAL A 99 4.29 -3.69 -7.99
CA VAL A 99 3.12 -4.31 -7.37
C VAL A 99 1.98 -4.34 -8.36
N ASN A 100 1.39 -5.51 -8.61
CA ASN A 100 0.34 -5.67 -9.60
C ASN A 100 -0.66 -6.77 -9.20
N SER A 101 -1.91 -6.65 -9.66
CA SER A 101 -2.94 -7.68 -9.42
C SER A 101 -2.92 -8.81 -10.45
N ASN A 102 -2.27 -8.61 -11.59
CA ASN A 102 -2.14 -9.59 -12.66
C ASN A 102 -0.84 -9.36 -13.43
N LEU A 103 0.08 -10.32 -13.32
CA LEU A 103 1.42 -10.23 -13.91
C LEU A 103 1.39 -10.11 -15.44
N ALA A 104 0.60 -10.95 -16.11
CA ALA A 104 0.54 -11.00 -17.57
C ALA A 104 -0.02 -9.70 -18.15
N THR A 105 -1.06 -9.13 -17.53
CA THR A 105 -1.60 -7.82 -17.91
C THR A 105 -0.57 -6.71 -17.70
N CYS A 106 0.09 -6.68 -16.54
CA CYS A 106 1.11 -5.67 -16.24
C CYS A 106 2.26 -5.70 -17.25
N GLN A 107 2.82 -6.88 -17.53
CA GLN A 107 3.89 -7.06 -18.51
C GLN A 107 3.47 -6.63 -19.92
N SER A 108 2.27 -7.03 -20.36
CA SER A 108 1.73 -6.62 -21.66
C SER A 108 1.56 -5.11 -21.77
N GLU A 109 1.02 -4.46 -20.74
CA GLU A 109 0.85 -3.01 -20.71
C GLU A 109 2.19 -2.27 -20.70
N LEU A 110 3.17 -2.71 -19.90
CA LEU A 110 4.51 -2.12 -19.90
C LEU A 110 5.15 -2.20 -21.30
N THR A 111 5.08 -3.35 -21.97
CA THR A 111 5.55 -3.50 -23.35
C THR A 111 4.80 -2.56 -24.30
N ASN A 112 3.48 -2.43 -24.16
CA ASN A 112 2.69 -1.53 -25.00
C ASN A 112 3.02 -0.05 -24.76
N PHE A 113 3.43 0.32 -23.55
CA PHE A 113 3.94 1.66 -23.24
C PHE A 113 5.41 1.86 -23.63
N GLY A 114 6.06 0.87 -24.24
CA GLY A 114 7.44 0.95 -24.71
C GLY A 114 8.48 0.77 -23.60
N VAL A 115 8.08 0.25 -22.44
CA VAL A 115 9.02 -0.07 -21.35
C VAL A 115 9.65 -1.43 -21.63
N ASP A 116 10.97 -1.45 -21.80
CA ASP A 116 11.73 -2.70 -21.90
C ASP A 116 12.00 -3.26 -20.48
N TRP A 117 10.99 -3.87 -19.88
CA TRP A 117 11.10 -4.45 -18.55
C TRP A 117 11.94 -5.73 -18.50
N GLN A 118 12.29 -6.33 -19.65
CA GLN A 118 13.04 -7.59 -19.72
C GLN A 118 14.55 -7.39 -19.59
N SER A 119 15.08 -6.27 -20.08
CA SER A 119 16.51 -5.95 -20.06
C SER A 119 16.97 -5.12 -18.87
N GLY A 120 16.11 -4.92 -17.86
CA GLY A 120 16.31 -3.91 -16.82
C GLY A 120 16.21 -4.40 -15.39
N ASN A 121 16.42 -3.47 -14.46
CA ASN A 121 16.21 -3.69 -13.03
C ASN A 121 14.71 -3.64 -12.67
N VAL A 122 13.85 -4.32 -13.42
CA VAL A 122 12.40 -4.36 -13.17
C VAL A 122 12.01 -5.73 -12.64
N GLU A 123 11.39 -5.75 -11.47
CA GLU A 123 10.86 -6.95 -10.82
C GLU A 123 9.36 -6.78 -10.55
N PHE A 124 8.67 -7.90 -10.27
CA PHE A 124 7.21 -7.91 -10.12
C PHE A 124 6.81 -8.57 -8.81
N LEU A 125 5.89 -7.91 -8.09
CA LEU A 125 5.26 -8.43 -6.88
C LEU A 125 3.76 -8.56 -7.14
N GLN A 126 3.22 -9.77 -7.17
CA GLN A 126 1.78 -9.95 -7.39
C GLN A 126 1.03 -9.82 -6.06
N ALA A 127 0.39 -8.68 -5.83
CA ALA A 127 -0.45 -8.41 -4.67
C ALA A 127 -1.64 -7.51 -5.06
N PRO A 128 -2.85 -7.77 -4.52
CA PRO A 128 -4.00 -6.91 -4.76
C PRO A 128 -3.82 -5.56 -4.03
N SER A 129 -4.35 -4.49 -4.63
CA SER A 129 -4.36 -3.14 -4.06
C SER A 129 -5.72 -2.49 -4.28
N ASN A 130 -6.03 -1.38 -3.61
CA ASN A 130 -7.18 -0.53 -3.92
C ASN A 130 -6.78 0.64 -4.81
N SER A 131 -5.62 1.27 -4.55
CA SER A 131 -5.21 2.53 -5.18
C SER A 131 -3.74 2.56 -5.60
N VAL A 132 -3.38 3.59 -6.37
CA VAL A 132 -2.01 3.83 -6.88
C VAL A 132 -1.08 4.48 -5.84
N TRP A 133 -1.62 4.96 -4.71
CA TRP A 133 -0.96 5.86 -3.77
C TRP A 133 0.00 5.15 -2.80
N ILE A 134 0.93 4.33 -3.31
CA ILE A 134 1.87 3.54 -2.49
C ILE A 134 2.75 4.40 -1.58
N ARG A 135 2.94 5.68 -1.88
CA ARG A 135 3.60 6.62 -0.96
C ARG A 135 2.83 6.77 0.37
N ASP A 136 1.51 6.62 0.37
CA ASP A 136 0.69 6.79 1.56
C ASP A 136 0.57 5.50 2.39
N TYR A 137 0.44 4.35 1.73
CA TYR A 137 0.19 3.06 2.41
C TYR A 137 1.40 2.11 2.40
N GLY A 138 2.47 2.41 1.66
CA GLY A 138 3.64 1.57 1.58
C GLY A 138 4.44 1.61 2.88
N ALA A 139 5.20 0.54 3.13
CA ALA A 139 6.04 0.43 4.31
C ALA A 139 7.17 1.47 4.29
N ASN A 140 7.58 1.94 5.47
CA ASN A 140 8.61 2.97 5.61
C ASN A 140 9.91 2.36 6.14
N PRO A 141 11.05 2.57 5.47
CA PRO A 141 12.31 1.98 5.87
C PRO A 141 12.85 2.60 7.16
N ILE A 142 13.27 1.73 8.08
CA ILE A 142 13.96 2.09 9.31
C ILE A 142 15.23 1.24 9.45
N TYR A 143 16.23 1.78 10.14
CA TYR A 143 17.40 1.03 10.55
C TYR A 143 17.37 0.74 12.05
N LEU A 144 17.72 -0.48 12.41
CA LEU A 144 17.93 -0.91 13.78
C LEU A 144 19.42 -0.77 14.14
N ASN A 145 19.69 -0.33 15.37
CA ASN A 145 21.04 -0.18 15.91
C ASN A 145 21.98 0.64 14.99
N GLY A 146 21.51 1.81 14.56
CA GLY A 146 22.23 2.71 13.66
C GLY A 146 21.93 2.43 12.19
N VAL A 147 22.75 1.59 11.55
CA VAL A 147 22.59 1.15 10.14
C VAL A 147 22.84 -0.37 9.98
N ASP A 148 22.78 -1.12 11.09
CA ASP A 148 23.15 -2.54 11.12
C ASP A 148 22.13 -3.42 10.38
N SER A 149 20.85 -3.22 10.68
CA SER A 149 19.77 -4.02 10.11
C SER A 149 18.68 -3.13 9.54
N LEU A 150 18.25 -3.39 8.31
CA LEU A 150 17.09 -2.76 7.70
C LEU A 150 15.82 -3.47 8.17
N ALA A 151 14.80 -2.68 8.51
CA ALA A 151 13.45 -3.14 8.79
C ALA A 151 12.45 -2.16 8.16
N LEU A 152 11.20 -2.56 8.13
CA LEU A 152 10.09 -1.74 7.64
C LEU A 152 9.16 -1.40 8.80
N VAL A 153 8.55 -0.22 8.75
CA VAL A 153 7.43 0.17 9.61
C VAL A 153 6.17 0.30 8.78
N ASP A 154 5.10 -0.28 9.31
CA ASP A 154 3.75 -0.22 8.80
C ASP A 154 2.83 0.44 9.85
N TRP A 155 1.80 1.15 9.40
CA TRP A 155 0.82 1.84 10.23
C TRP A 155 -0.57 1.73 9.64
N ILE A 156 -1.59 2.07 10.42
CA ILE A 156 -2.97 2.03 9.94
C ILE A 156 -3.14 3.07 8.83
N TYR A 157 -3.42 2.63 7.60
CA TYR A 157 -3.68 3.56 6.52
C TYR A 157 -5.00 4.31 6.75
N ASN A 158 -4.97 5.64 6.66
CA ASN A 158 -6.11 6.51 6.95
C ASN A 158 -7.21 6.53 5.86
N ARG A 159 -7.36 5.46 5.08
CA ARG A 159 -8.40 5.29 4.06
C ARG A 159 -9.06 3.91 4.22
N PRO A 160 -10.36 3.76 3.90
CA PRO A 160 -11.03 2.46 3.89
C PRO A 160 -10.61 1.62 2.68
N ARG A 161 -9.30 1.35 2.57
CA ARG A 161 -8.61 0.70 1.46
C ARG A 161 -7.81 -0.49 1.99
N PRO A 162 -8.47 -1.58 2.43
CA PRO A 162 -7.80 -2.67 3.12
C PRO A 162 -6.80 -3.47 2.26
N LEU A 163 -6.91 -3.42 0.93
CA LEU A 163 -5.93 -4.05 0.03
C LEU A 163 -4.68 -3.19 -0.13
N ASP A 164 -4.77 -1.87 0.09
CA ASP A 164 -3.59 -1.00 0.17
C ASP A 164 -2.84 -1.24 1.48
N ASP A 165 -3.57 -1.38 2.58
CA ASP A 165 -3.06 -1.54 3.96
C ASP A 165 -2.26 -2.83 4.18
N ILE A 166 -2.37 -3.83 3.29
CA ILE A 166 -1.61 -5.10 3.38
C ILE A 166 -0.39 -5.14 2.46
N ILE A 167 -0.16 -4.12 1.63
CA ILE A 167 1.01 -4.06 0.75
C ILE A 167 2.33 -4.04 1.53
N PRO A 168 2.46 -3.36 2.68
CA PRO A 168 3.67 -3.39 3.50
C PRO A 168 4.19 -4.79 3.82
N ASP A 169 3.30 -5.72 4.19
CA ASP A 169 3.67 -7.11 4.48
C ASP A 169 4.15 -7.85 3.22
N ALA A 170 3.42 -7.69 2.11
CA ALA A 170 3.81 -8.30 0.84
C ALA A 170 5.20 -7.82 0.38
N VAL A 171 5.53 -6.55 0.64
CA VAL A 171 6.84 -5.96 0.37
C VAL A 171 7.91 -6.48 1.35
N GLY A 172 7.58 -6.61 2.64
CA GLY A 172 8.44 -7.19 3.64
C GLY A 172 8.83 -8.63 3.31
N ASP A 173 7.85 -9.47 2.99
CA ASP A 173 8.06 -10.86 2.56
C ASP A 173 8.91 -10.93 1.28
N TYR A 174 8.65 -10.04 0.32
CA TYR A 174 9.40 -9.98 -0.95
C TYR A 174 10.90 -9.71 -0.73
N PHE A 175 11.24 -8.82 0.19
CA PHE A 175 12.63 -8.47 0.51
C PHE A 175 13.23 -9.31 1.65
N GLY A 176 12.44 -10.14 2.33
CA GLY A 176 12.85 -10.84 3.54
C GLY A 176 13.17 -9.90 4.71
N LEU A 177 12.43 -8.79 4.82
CA LEU A 177 12.61 -7.77 5.86
C LEU A 177 11.52 -7.88 6.93
N PRO A 178 11.86 -7.71 8.22
CA PRO A 178 10.84 -7.61 9.27
C PRO A 178 10.01 -6.34 9.09
N VAL A 179 8.69 -6.48 9.22
CA VAL A 179 7.73 -5.37 9.22
C VAL A 179 7.22 -5.18 10.64
N TYR A 180 7.48 -4.00 11.23
CA TYR A 180 6.95 -3.60 12.52
C TYR A 180 5.68 -2.78 12.33
N SER A 181 4.56 -3.24 12.86
CA SER A 181 3.25 -2.65 12.62
C SER A 181 2.75 -1.87 13.84
N THR A 182 2.32 -0.63 13.60
CA THR A 182 1.69 0.25 14.59
C THR A 182 0.16 0.17 14.47
N THR A 183 -0.38 -1.04 14.51
CA THR A 183 -1.82 -1.32 14.29
C THR A 183 -2.56 -1.74 15.56
N VAL A 184 -1.83 -1.94 16.67
CA VAL A 184 -2.41 -2.38 17.94
C VAL A 184 -2.06 -1.44 19.10
N ALA A 185 -3.03 -1.24 19.99
CA ALA A 185 -2.82 -0.46 21.21
C ALA A 185 -1.72 -1.07 22.09
N PRO A 186 -0.86 -0.24 22.74
CA PRO A 186 -0.93 1.23 22.84
C PRO A 186 -0.15 1.97 21.74
N TYR A 187 0.29 1.26 20.70
CA TYR A 187 1.15 1.79 19.64
C TYR A 187 0.38 2.06 18.35
N ASP A 188 -0.94 1.95 18.36
CA ASP A 188 -1.77 2.17 17.18
C ASP A 188 -1.59 3.62 16.69
N LEU A 189 -1.24 3.73 15.42
CA LEU A 189 -0.99 5.00 14.74
C LEU A 189 -1.66 4.94 13.37
N THR A 190 -2.57 5.88 13.13
CA THR A 190 -3.14 6.17 11.83
C THR A 190 -2.28 7.20 11.11
N HIS A 191 -1.78 6.86 9.93
CA HIS A 191 -0.89 7.78 9.21
C HIS A 191 -0.92 7.54 7.69
N PRO A 192 -0.80 8.59 6.86
CA PRO A 192 -0.40 8.45 5.47
C PRO A 192 1.09 8.72 5.30
N GLY A 193 1.84 7.83 4.64
CA GLY A 193 3.27 8.00 4.39
C GLY A 193 3.67 9.22 3.59
N GLY A 194 2.79 9.77 2.74
CA GLY A 194 2.99 11.09 2.12
C GLY A 194 3.02 12.26 3.11
N ASN A 195 2.77 12.02 4.40
CA ASN A 195 2.87 12.99 5.49
C ASN A 195 4.02 12.66 6.46
N ASN A 196 4.91 11.71 6.12
CA ASN A 196 6.04 11.27 6.93
C ASN A 196 7.36 11.62 6.22
N PHE A 197 8.08 12.64 6.70
CA PHE A 197 9.34 13.06 6.08
C PHE A 197 10.45 13.08 7.13
N SER A 198 11.36 12.09 7.10
CA SER A 198 12.50 12.06 8.03
C SER A 198 13.74 12.73 7.45
N ASP A 199 14.53 13.38 8.31
CA ASP A 199 15.87 13.88 7.98
C ASP A 199 16.99 12.83 8.15
N GLY A 200 16.66 11.61 8.60
CA GLY A 200 17.65 10.57 8.88
C GLY A 200 18.47 10.78 10.15
N MET A 201 18.25 11.89 10.86
CA MET A 201 19.02 12.36 12.02
C MET A 201 18.15 12.60 13.27
N GLY A 202 16.92 12.05 13.26
CA GLY A 202 16.01 12.09 14.41
C GLY A 202 14.94 13.17 14.34
N THR A 203 14.86 13.93 13.25
CA THR A 203 13.74 14.85 12.99
C THR A 203 12.78 14.22 11.99
N ASN A 204 11.48 14.42 12.23
CA ASN A 204 10.43 14.06 11.28
C ASN A 204 9.49 15.25 11.08
N PHE A 205 9.10 15.49 9.84
CA PHE A 205 8.17 16.55 9.45
C PHE A 205 6.84 15.94 9.01
N SER A 206 5.77 16.41 9.63
CA SER A 206 4.39 16.05 9.31
C SER A 206 3.51 17.28 9.41
N SER A 207 2.44 17.32 8.62
CA SER A 207 1.35 18.28 8.86
C SER A 207 0.61 17.93 10.15
N LYS A 208 -0.19 18.87 10.67
CA LYS A 208 -1.02 18.68 11.86
C LYS A 208 -2.04 17.53 11.74
N LEU A 209 -2.26 17.01 10.54
CA LEU A 209 -3.12 15.85 10.29
C LEU A 209 -2.81 14.66 11.22
N ILE A 210 -1.53 14.44 11.54
CA ILE A 210 -1.14 13.35 12.46
C ILE A 210 -1.75 13.52 13.86
N LEU A 211 -1.92 14.76 14.32
CA LEU A 211 -2.58 15.07 15.60
C LEU A 211 -4.10 15.01 15.46
N ASP A 212 -4.64 15.44 14.32
CA ASP A 212 -6.09 15.44 14.08
C ASP A 212 -6.65 14.02 13.94
N GLU A 213 -5.87 13.08 13.40
CA GLU A 213 -6.28 11.67 13.19
C GLU A 213 -5.94 10.73 14.36
N ASN A 214 -5.11 11.16 15.33
CA ASN A 214 -4.66 10.33 16.46
C ASN A 214 -4.77 11.02 17.84
N GLY A 215 -5.31 12.24 17.88
CA GLY A 215 -5.49 12.99 19.12
C GLY A 215 -6.58 12.40 20.02
N PRO A 216 -6.65 12.81 21.31
CA PRO A 216 -7.77 12.46 22.15
C PRO A 216 -9.07 12.99 21.51
N LEU A 217 -10.06 12.09 21.39
CA LEU A 217 -11.41 12.40 20.92
C LEU A 217 -12.05 13.57 21.69
#